data_AF-A0A7C2GPB4-F1
#
_entry.id   AF-A0A7C2GPB4-F1
#
_cell.length_a   1.000
_cell.length_b   1.000
_cell.length_c   1.000
_cell.angle_alpha   90.00
_cell.angle_beta   90.00
_cell.angle_gamma   90.00
#
_symmetry.space_group_name_H-M   'P 1'
#
loop_
_entity.id
_entity.type
_entity.pdbx_description
1 polymer ?
#
loop_
_entity_poly.entity_id
_entity_poly.type
_entity_poly.pdbx_seq_one_letter_code
_entity_poly.pdbx_strand_id
1 'polypeptide(L)' 'MEGRHRRTLFNKRVAAGKRHYFFDVKENQRGERYLVITESQPTGEGTYSRQRVLIYQEHLDAFLGGLRDAVKAMRQ' A
#
# COMPACT_ATOMS: atom_id res chain seq x y z
N MET A 1 -6.92 8.77 19.19
CA MET A 1 -8.38 8.60 19.23
C MET A 1 -8.72 7.41 18.37
N GLU A 2 -9.29 6.39 19.03
CA GLU A 2 -10.24 5.38 18.53
C GLU A 2 -10.03 4.77 17.12
N GLY A 3 -9.99 3.46 16.91
CA GLY A 3 -10.25 2.35 17.80
C GLY A 3 -10.24 1.04 17.00
N ARG A 4 -10.05 -0.06 17.72
CA ARG A 4 -10.71 -1.36 17.55
C ARG A 4 -10.71 -2.01 16.13
N HIS A 5 -10.07 -3.17 16.03
CA HIS A 5 -10.40 -4.24 15.06
C HIS A 5 -10.18 -3.93 13.56
N ARG A 6 -8.97 -3.52 13.17
CA ARG A 6 -8.51 -3.73 11.79
C ARG A 6 -7.55 -4.91 11.77
N ARG A 7 -8.00 -6.03 11.21
CA ARG A 7 -7.21 -7.26 11.13
C ARG A 7 -6.30 -7.18 9.91
N THR A 8 -4.99 -7.30 10.10
CA THR A 8 -4.05 -7.49 8.98
C THR A 8 -4.13 -8.94 8.54
N LEU A 9 -4.53 -9.16 7.29
CA LEU A 9 -4.62 -10.48 6.67
C LEU A 9 -3.31 -10.87 5.98
N PHE A 10 -2.59 -9.87 5.47
CA PHE A 10 -1.34 -10.06 4.73
C PHE A 10 -0.46 -8.83 4.87
N ASN A 11 0.86 -9.05 4.86
CA ASN A 11 1.88 -8.00 4.78
C ASN A 11 3.01 -8.48 3.88
N LYS A 12 3.49 -7.59 3.00
CA LYS A 12 4.74 -7.77 2.27
C LYS A 12 5.56 -6.50 2.29
N ARG A 13 6.81 -6.60 2.74
CA ARG A 13 7.83 -5.55 2.58
C ARG A 13 8.67 -5.82 1.33
N VAL A 14 8.96 -4.75 0.58
CA VAL A 14 9.90 -4.73 -0.54
C VAL A 14 10.94 -3.63 -0.28
N ALA A 15 12.21 -4.00 -0.22
CA ALA A 15 13.31 -3.04 -0.10
C ALA A 15 13.83 -2.63 -1.48
N ALA A 16 13.98 -1.33 -1.72
CA ALA A 16 14.48 -0.75 -2.95
C ALA A 16 15.49 0.35 -2.61
N GLY A 17 16.70 -0.06 -2.18
CA GLY A 17 17.72 0.85 -1.68
C GLY A 17 17.23 1.61 -0.44
N LYS A 18 17.21 2.95 -0.51
CA LYS A 18 16.73 3.82 0.59
C LYS A 18 15.20 3.84 0.74
N ARG A 19 14.45 3.32 -0.24
CA ARG A 19 12.97 3.27 -0.20
C ARG A 19 12.50 1.90 0.27
N HIS A 20 11.44 1.89 1.06
CA HIS A 20 10.72 0.67 1.43
C HIS A 20 9.27 0.76 1.00
N TYR A 21 8.78 -0.26 0.31
CA TYR A 21 7.37 -0.41 -0.02
C TYR A 21 6.74 -1.47 0.88
N PHE A 22 5.54 -1.19 1.35
CA PHE A 22 4.74 -2.11 2.17
C PHE A 22 3.40 -2.31 1.50
N PHE A 23 3.02 -3.57 1.31
CA PHE A 23 1.73 -3.98 0.78
C PHE A 23 1.00 -4.74 1.89
N ASP A 24 0.01 -4.09 2.50
CA ASP A 24 -0.82 -4.69 3.55
C ASP A 24 -2.22 -4.98 3.01
N VAL A 25 -2.75 -6.18 3.26
CA VAL A 25 -4.20 -6.43 3.13
C VAL A 25 -4.81 -6.36 4.51
N LYS A 26 -5.80 -5.50 4.69
CA LYS A 26 -6.49 -5.28 5.96
C LYS A 26 -7.99 -5.47 5.80
N GLU A 27 -8.63 -5.85 6.89
CA GLU A 27 -10.08 -6.03 6.99
C GLU A 27 -10.61 -5.11 8.09
N ASN A 28 -11.67 -4.36 7.81
CA ASN A 28 -12.34 -3.54 8.82
C ASN A 28 -13.33 -4.38 9.65
N GLN A 29 -14.00 -3.75 10.61
CA GLN A 29 -15.00 -4.41 11.47
C GLN A 29 -16.20 -4.99 10.72
N ARG A 30 -16.49 -4.52 9.51
CA ARG A 30 -17.60 -4.97 8.67
C ARG A 30 -17.21 -6.13 7.75
N GLY A 31 -15.97 -6.61 7.83
CA GLY A 31 -15.45 -7.64 6.93
C GLY A 31 -14.97 -7.09 5.58
N GLU A 32 -15.04 -5.78 5.36
CA GLU A 32 -14.61 -5.16 4.10
C GLU A 32 -13.08 -5.12 4.05
N ARG A 33 -12.53 -5.64 2.94
CA ARG A 33 -11.09 -5.72 2.74
C ARG A 33 -10.59 -4.56 1.91
N TYR A 34 -9.35 -4.16 2.17
CA TYR A 34 -8.68 -3.12 1.42
C TYR A 34 -7.17 -3.35 1.43
N LEU A 35 -6.54 -2.98 0.32
CA LEU A 35 -5.10 -2.92 0.16
C LEU A 35 -4.59 -1.57 0.67
N VAL A 36 -3.48 -1.58 1.41
CA VAL A 36 -2.71 -0.39 1.77
C VAL A 36 -1.32 -0.53 1.16
N ILE A 37 -0.98 0.38 0.26
CA ILE A 37 0.38 0.51 -0.29
C ILE A 37 1.03 1.69 0.42
N THR A 38 2.16 1.44 1.07
CA THR A 38 2.94 2.49 1.74
C THR A 38 4.33 2.55 1.16
N GLU A 39 4.74 3.71 0.70
CA GLU A 39 6.15 4.03 0.49
C GLU A 39 6.70 4.72 1.73
N SER A 40 7.88 4.29 2.17
CA SER A 40 8.64 4.90 3.27
C SER A 40 10.02 5.27 2.78
N GLN A 41 10.40 6.54 2.90
CA GLN A 41 11.71 7.07 2.51
C GLN A 41 12.30 7.93 3.64
N PRO A 42 13.59 7.73 4.01
CA PRO A 42 14.29 8.62 4.93
C PRO A 42 14.33 10.05 4.40
N THR A 43 14.06 11.03 5.28
CA THR A 43 14.14 12.46 4.96
C THR A 43 15.54 13.04 5.17
N GLY A 44 16.43 12.31 5.85
CA GLY A 44 17.79 12.74 6.20
C GLY A 44 17.95 13.18 7.65
N GLU A 45 16.87 13.60 8.32
CA GLU A 45 16.88 14.09 9.71
C GLU A 45 16.57 12.98 10.73
N GLY A 46 16.88 11.73 10.39
CA GLY A 46 16.45 10.56 11.18
C GLY A 46 14.94 10.28 11.14
N THR A 47 14.18 11.06 10.37
CA THR A 47 12.73 10.86 10.16
C THR A 47 12.44 10.18 8.83
N TYR A 48 11.21 9.67 8.68
CA TYR A 48 10.75 8.99 7.46
C TYR A 48 9.52 9.68 6.91
N SER A 49 9.58 10.02 5.63
CA SER A 49 8.39 10.38 4.85
C SER A 49 7.63 9.12 4.51
N ARG A 50 6.30 9.15 4.69
CA ARG A 50 5.42 8.03 4.34
C ARG A 50 4.33 8.52 3.40
N GLN A 51 4.27 7.92 2.22
CA GLN A 51 3.17 8.14 1.28
C GLN A 51 2.31 6.87 1.29
N ARG A 52 0.99 7.04 1.39
CA ARG A 52 0.06 5.92 1.55
C ARG A 52 -1.10 6.03 0.58
N VAL A 53 -1.41 4.91 -0.06
CA VAL A 53 -2.60 4.73 -0.88
C VAL A 53 -3.44 3.61 -0.28
N LEU A 54 -4.76 3.80 -0.23
CA LEU A 54 -5.71 2.75 0.13
C LEU A 54 -6.59 2.44 -1.07
N ILE A 55 -6.81 1.16 -1.31
CA ILE A 55 -7.68 0.68 -2.39
C ILE A 55 -8.63 -0.35 -1.78
N TYR A 56 -9.92 -0.06 -1.79
CA TYR A 56 -10.93 -1.01 -1.36
C TYR A 56 -11.08 -2.15 -2.36
N GLN A 57 -11.53 -3.32 -1.88
CA GLN A 57 -11.58 -4.54 -2.67
C GLN A 57 -12.36 -4.37 -3.98
N GLU A 58 -13.46 -3.62 -3.97
CA GLU A 58 -14.30 -3.35 -5.14
C GLU A 58 -13.59 -2.55 -6.25
N HIS A 59 -12.48 -1.85 -5.93
CA HIS A 59 -11.73 -1.04 -6.89
C HIS A 59 -10.43 -1.73 -7.36
N LEU A 60 -10.11 -2.92 -6.87
CA LEU A 60 -8.81 -3.56 -7.10
C LEU A 60 -8.54 -3.85 -8.57
N ASP A 61 -9.53 -4.36 -9.31
CA ASP A 61 -9.32 -4.76 -10.70
C ASP A 61 -9.03 -3.55 -11.60
N ALA A 62 -9.79 -2.47 -11.43
CA ALA A 62 -9.56 -1.21 -12.15
C ALA A 62 -8.19 -0.60 -11.80
N PHE A 63 -7.83 -0.59 -10.51
CA PHE A 63 -6.52 -0.13 -10.05
C PHE A 63 -5.37 -0.96 -10.63
N LEU A 64 -5.49 -2.30 -10.62
CA LEU A 64 -4.47 -3.20 -11.17
C LEU A 64 -4.34 -3.05 -12.69
N GLY A 65 -5.45 -2.80 -13.40
CA GLY A 65 -5.42 -2.46 -14.82
C GLY A 65 -4.56 -1.24 -15.09
N GLY A 66 -4.90 -0.10 -14.46
CA GLY A 66 -4.13 1.14 -14.61
C GLY A 66 -2.66 1.01 -14.20
N LEU A 67 -2.37 0.27 -13.12
CA LEU A 67 -1.00 -0.01 -12.68
C LEU A 67 -0.22 -0.82 -13.72
N ARG A 68 -0.81 -1.87 -14.30
CA ARG A 68 -0.17 -2.71 -15.32
C ARG A 68 0.11 -1.90 -16.59
N ASP A 69 -0.83 -1.09 -17.03
CA ASP A 69 -0.67 -0.24 -18.20
C ASP A 69 0.45 0.79 -18.01
N ALA A 70 0.50 1.43 -16.84
CA ALA A 70 1.59 2.34 -16.48
C ALA A 70 2.96 1.63 -16.47
N VAL A 71 3.05 0.44 -15.88
CA VAL A 71 4.29 -0.36 -15.88
C VAL A 71 4.70 -0.77 -17.30
N LYS A 72 3.75 -1.12 -18.15
CA LYS A 72 4.02 -1.45 -19.56
C LYS A 72 4.56 -0.23 -20.31
N ALA A 73 4.01 0.96 -20.07
CA ALA A 73 4.49 2.20 -20.68
C ALA A 73 5.91 2.58 -20.21
N MET A 74 6.27 2.29 -18.94
CA MET A 74 7.61 2.57 -18.39
C MET A 74 8.73 1.65 -18.93
N ARG A 75 8.38 0.51 -19.53
CA ARG A 75 9.35 -0.50 -19.99
C ARG A 75 9.57 -0.50 -21.51
N GLN A 76 8.86 0.37 -22.22
CA GLN A 76 9.09 0.65 -23.64
C GLN A 76 10.21 1.69 -23.77
#